data_AF-A0AA38P4I8-F1
#
_entry.id   AF-A0AA38P4I8-F1
#
_cell.length_a   1.000
_cell.length_b   1.000
_cell.length_c   1.000
_cell.angle_alpha   90.00
_cell.angle_beta   90.00
_cell.angle_gamma   90.00
#
_symmetry.space_group_name_H-M   'P 1'
#
loop_
_entity.id
_entity.type
_entity.pdbx_description
1 polymer ?
#
loop_
_entity_poly.entity_id
_entity_poly.type
_entity_poly.pdbx_seq_one_letter_code
_entity_poly.pdbx_strand_id
1 'polypeptide(L)'
;MAVRSRSLNHPVDLKTWHRRLGHIGMSRLRMMIQKNLVDGLVVLGPVDGEVEECDSCHLGKAKRRPFDATTTRETRLLERVHVDLTGPMRVRAMGGYYY
;
A
#
# COMPACT_ATOMS: atom_id res chain seq x y z
N MET A 1 14.37 22.92 -11.87
CA MET A 1 15.02 22.00 -12.83
C MET A 1 14.50 20.60 -12.57
N ALA A 2 13.60 20.08 -13.40
CA ALA A 2 13.11 18.71 -13.26
C ALA A 2 14.16 17.76 -13.84
N VAL A 3 14.76 16.91 -13.00
CA VAL A 3 15.67 15.86 -13.44
C VAL A 3 14.85 14.88 -14.28
N ARG A 4 14.89 15.04 -15.61
CA ARG A 4 14.38 14.05 -16.54
C ARG A 4 15.32 12.85 -16.43
N SER A 5 14.93 11.84 -15.67
CA SER A 5 15.58 10.53 -15.68
C SER A 5 15.50 9.98 -17.10
N ARG A 6 16.53 10.20 -17.91
CA ARG A 6 16.69 9.56 -19.21
C ARG A 6 17.04 8.11 -18.94
N SER A 7 16.06 7.22 -19.00
CA SER A 7 16.39 5.82 -19.28
C SER A 7 16.91 5.82 -20.71
N LEU A 8 18.23 5.79 -20.88
CA LEU A 8 18.84 5.26 -22.09
C LEU A 8 18.16 3.90 -22.34
N ASN A 9 17.92 3.50 -23.59
CA ASN A 9 17.21 2.26 -23.98
C ASN A 9 17.94 0.97 -23.56
N HIS A 10 18.61 0.97 -22.41
CA HIS A 10 19.22 -0.18 -21.80
C HIS A 10 18.12 -0.98 -21.10
N PRO A 11 17.87 -2.23 -21.55
CA PRO A 11 16.95 -3.09 -20.84
C PRO A 11 17.41 -3.28 -19.39
N VAL A 12 16.46 -3.29 -18.47
CA VAL A 12 16.70 -3.53 -17.04
C VAL A 12 15.76 -4.59 -16.51
N ASP A 13 16.04 -5.14 -15.34
CA ASP A 13 15.21 -6.16 -14.73
C ASP A 13 13.82 -5.64 -14.32
N LEU A 14 12.89 -6.56 -14.16
CA LEU A 14 11.50 -6.25 -13.82
C LEU A 14 11.38 -5.53 -12.45
N LYS A 15 12.28 -5.83 -11.50
CA LYS A 15 12.33 -5.20 -10.17
C LYS A 15 12.70 -3.72 -10.25
N THR A 16 13.60 -3.34 -11.16
CA THR A 16 13.94 -1.93 -11.39
C THR A 16 12.76 -1.19 -12.01
N TRP A 17 12.08 -1.77 -13.00
CA TRP A 17 10.87 -1.17 -13.58
C TRP A 17 9.75 -1.01 -12.56
N HIS A 18 9.54 -2.00 -11.70
CA HIS A 18 8.60 -1.92 -10.58
C HIS A 18 8.83 -0.67 -9.71
N ARG A 19 10.09 -0.43 -9.31
CA ARG A 19 10.46 0.72 -8.47
C ARG A 19 10.32 2.04 -9.23
N ARG A 20 10.79 2.11 -10.49
CA ARG A 20 10.70 3.32 -11.33
C ARG A 20 9.27 3.78 -11.58
N LEU A 21 8.33 2.84 -11.68
CA LEU A 21 6.91 3.10 -11.89
C LEU A 21 6.13 3.25 -10.57
N GLY A 22 6.80 3.58 -9.47
CA GLY A 22 6.15 3.86 -8.19
C GLY A 22 5.54 2.62 -7.54
N HIS A 23 6.26 1.50 -7.57
CA HIS A 23 5.84 0.25 -6.94
C HIS A 23 4.52 -0.31 -7.50
N ILE A 24 4.32 -0.17 -8.81
CA ILE A 24 3.15 -0.71 -9.52
C ILE A 24 3.05 -2.24 -9.33
N GLY A 25 1.83 -2.77 -9.23
CA GLY A 25 1.61 -4.21 -9.07
C GLY A 25 2.21 -5.02 -10.22
N MET A 26 2.77 -6.20 -9.92
CA MET A 26 3.46 -7.02 -10.93
C MET A 26 2.57 -7.44 -12.08
N SER A 27 1.32 -7.81 -11.80
CA SER A 27 0.33 -8.13 -12.84
C SER A 27 0.11 -6.96 -13.81
N ARG A 28 0.07 -5.73 -13.29
CA ARG A 28 -0.09 -4.52 -14.12
C ARG A 28 1.18 -4.21 -14.91
N LEU A 29 2.36 -4.38 -14.31
CA LEU A 29 3.63 -4.22 -15.02
C LEU A 29 3.75 -5.21 -16.19
N ARG A 30 3.43 -6.49 -15.97
CA ARG A 30 3.40 -7.52 -17.03
C ARG A 30 2.42 -7.17 -18.15
N MET A 31 1.22 -6.74 -17.79
CA MET A 31 0.22 -6.31 -18.78
C MET A 31 0.72 -5.12 -19.61
N MET A 32 1.41 -4.15 -19.01
CA MET A 32 1.99 -3.02 -19.73
C MET A 32 3.09 -3.44 -20.71
N ILE A 33 3.92 -4.42 -20.33
CA ILE A 33 4.93 -5.02 -21.21
C ILE A 33 4.25 -5.74 -22.38
N GLN A 34 3.33 -6.66 -22.09
CA GLN A 34 2.64 -7.48 -23.09
C GLN A 34 1.84 -6.65 -24.10
N LYS A 35 1.25 -5.54 -23.65
CA LYS A 35 0.48 -4.63 -24.51
C LYS A 35 1.30 -3.47 -25.06
N ASN A 36 2.61 -3.44 -24.83
CA ASN A 36 3.52 -2.37 -25.27
C ASN A 36 3.00 -0.96 -24.94
N LEU A 37 2.58 -0.74 -23.69
CA LEU A 37 1.90 0.50 -23.27
C LEU A 37 2.84 1.63 -22.83
N VAL A 38 4.15 1.38 -22.79
CA VAL A 38 5.15 2.35 -22.33
C VAL A 38 6.37 2.31 -23.23
N ASP A 39 6.65 3.44 -23.86
CA ASP A 39 7.85 3.60 -24.68
C ASP A 39 9.12 3.46 -23.84
N GLY A 40 10.07 2.66 -24.35
CA GLY A 40 11.34 2.43 -23.68
C GLY A 40 11.28 1.45 -22.50
N LEU A 41 10.12 0.83 -22.23
CA LEU A 41 10.00 -0.24 -21.24
C LEU A 41 10.54 -1.55 -21.81
N VAL A 42 11.87 -1.71 -21.74
CA VAL A 42 12.57 -2.92 -22.18
C VAL A 42 13.05 -3.70 -20.95
N VAL A 43 12.71 -4.99 -20.88
CA VAL A 43 13.01 -5.86 -19.73
C VAL A 43 14.13 -6.85 -20.08
N LEU A 44 15.12 -6.99 -19.21
CA LEU A 44 16.10 -8.08 -19.26
C LEU A 44 15.51 -9.35 -18.61
N GLY A 45 15.51 -10.46 -19.34
CA GLY A 45 15.12 -11.76 -18.82
C GLY A 45 13.61 -12.06 -18.88
N PRO A 46 13.16 -13.15 -18.25
CA PRO A 46 11.77 -13.60 -18.35
C PRO A 46 10.81 -12.67 -17.62
N VAL A 47 9.74 -12.28 -18.31
CA VAL A 47 8.65 -11.45 -17.77
C VAL A 47 7.73 -12.29 -16.85
N ASP A 48 7.66 -13.59 -17.09
CA ASP A 48 6.74 -14.52 -16.44
C ASP A 48 7.35 -15.29 -15.25
N GLY A 49 8.55 -14.91 -14.81
CA GLY A 49 9.19 -15.51 -13.63
C GLY A 49 8.51 -15.14 -12.31
N GLU A 50 8.72 -15.96 -11.28
CA GLU A 50 8.45 -15.58 -9.89
C GLU A 50 9.23 -14.31 -9.57
N VAL A 51 8.54 -13.31 -9.05
CA VAL A 51 9.15 -12.01 -8.75
C VAL A 51 9.56 -12.01 -7.31
N GLU A 52 10.83 -11.65 -7.07
CA GLU A 52 11.33 -11.41 -5.73
C GLU A 52 10.42 -10.45 -4.95
N GLU A 53 10.20 -10.79 -3.68
CA GLU A 53 9.43 -9.98 -2.77
C GLU A 53 10.01 -8.56 -2.67
N CYS A 54 9.11 -7.57 -2.66
CA CYS A 54 9.47 -6.18 -2.46
C CYS A 54 9.02 -5.75 -1.07
N ASP A 55 9.96 -5.67 -0.13
CA ASP A 55 9.67 -5.34 1.28
C ASP A 55 8.83 -4.08 1.44
N SER A 56 9.17 -3.01 0.71
CA SER A 56 8.39 -1.77 0.73
C SER A 56 6.94 -1.95 0.25
N CYS A 57 6.69 -2.84 -0.71
CA CYS A 57 5.33 -3.17 -1.13
C CYS A 57 4.62 -4.00 -0.09
N HIS A 58 5.30 -4.96 0.54
CA HIS A 58 4.71 -5.77 1.60
C HIS A 58 4.29 -4.90 2.77
N LEU A 59 5.18 -4.03 3.25
CA LEU A 59 4.87 -3.12 4.34
C LEU A 59 3.82 -2.08 3.96
N GLY A 60 3.89 -1.53 2.73
CA GLY A 60 2.98 -0.48 2.27
C GLY A 60 1.60 -0.95 1.80
N LYS A 61 1.46 -2.22 1.38
CA LYS A 61 0.20 -2.81 0.89
C LYS A 61 -0.31 -3.94 1.77
N ALA A 62 0.32 -4.20 2.92
CA ALA A 62 -0.17 -5.15 3.90
C ALA A 62 -1.62 -4.81 4.25
N LYS A 63 -2.51 -5.77 4.04
CA LYS A 63 -3.89 -5.67 4.50
C LYS A 63 -3.93 -6.13 5.94
N ARG A 64 -4.68 -5.43 6.79
CA ARG A 64 -5.02 -5.93 8.11
C ARG A 64 -5.73 -7.28 7.94
N ARG A 65 -5.26 -8.31 8.63
CA ARG A 65 -5.96 -9.59 8.70
C ARG A 65 -7.39 -9.35 9.20
N PRO A 66 -8.41 -10.03 8.65
CA PRO A 66 -9.76 -9.97 9.20
C PRO A 66 -9.75 -10.27 10.70
N PHE A 67 -10.66 -9.64 11.45
CA PHE A 67 -10.84 -9.97 12.85
C PHE A 67 -11.39 -11.40 12.98
N ASP A 68 -10.80 -12.20 13.86
CA ASP A 68 -11.13 -13.63 14.01
C ASP A 68 -12.46 -13.90 14.74
N ALA A 69 -13.24 -12.87 15.10
CA ALA A 69 -14.30 -13.00 16.09
C ALA A 69 -15.72 -12.89 15.51
N THR A 70 -16.54 -13.92 15.72
CA THR A 70 -17.99 -13.79 15.87
C THR A 70 -18.27 -13.06 17.19
N THR A 71 -18.84 -11.87 17.11
CA THR A 71 -19.30 -11.16 18.32
C THR A 71 -20.64 -11.74 18.74
N THR A 72 -20.70 -12.42 19.89
CA THR A 72 -21.97 -12.82 20.50
C THR A 72 -22.65 -11.60 21.09
N ARG A 73 -23.97 -11.51 20.93
CA ARG A 73 -24.78 -10.48 21.56
C ARG A 73 -25.34 -10.98 22.88
N GLU A 74 -25.41 -10.06 23.82
CA GLU A 74 -25.92 -10.33 25.14
C GLU A 74 -27.45 -10.41 25.10
N THR A 75 -28.00 -11.35 25.86
CA THR A 75 -29.43 -11.69 25.80
C THR A 75 -30.21 -11.07 26.95
N ARG A 76 -29.51 -10.54 27.95
CA ARG A 76 -30.10 -9.93 29.14
C ARG A 76 -29.70 -8.46 29.26
N LEU A 77 -30.58 -7.71 29.92
CA LEU A 77 -30.35 -6.29 30.17
C LEU A 77 -29.12 -6.10 31.07
N LEU A 78 -28.28 -5.11 30.70
CA LEU A 78 -27.08 -4.70 31.43
C LEU A 78 -26.03 -5.82 31.64
N GLU A 79 -26.09 -6.89 30.84
CA GLU A 79 -25.12 -7.99 30.90
C GLU A 79 -23.70 -7.54 30.51
N ARG A 80 -23.59 -6.46 29.72
CA ARG A 80 -22.31 -5.79 29.41
C ARG A 80 -22.50 -4.28 29.28
N VAL A 81 -21.60 -3.51 29.90
CA VAL A 81 -21.54 -2.05 29.78
C VAL A 81 -20.15 -1.67 29.26
N HIS A 82 -20.11 -1.03 28.08
CA HIS A 82 -18.89 -0.42 27.55
C HIS A 82 -18.90 1.06 27.91
N VAL A 83 -17.89 1.50 28.65
CA VAL A 83 -17.69 2.92 28.97
C VAL A 83 -16.39 3.34 28.34
N ASP A 84 -16.44 4.42 27.57
CA ASP A 84 -15.25 5.08 27.03
C ASP A 84 -15.16 6.48 27.61
N LEU A 85 -13.93 6.98 27.71
CA LEU A 85 -13.66 8.35 28.10
C LEU A 85 -13.45 9.19 26.84
N THR A 86 -13.89 10.44 26.87
CA THR A 86 -13.82 11.34 25.72
C THR A 86 -13.26 12.70 26.08
N GLY A 87 -12.79 13.40 25.04
CA GLY A 87 -12.90 14.84 24.91
C GLY A 87 -12.90 15.21 23.41
N PRO A 88 -13.27 16.46 23.01
CA PRO A 88 -12.80 17.76 23.49
C PRO A 88 -13.40 18.34 24.78
N MET A 89 -12.57 18.61 25.79
CA MET A 89 -12.95 19.20 27.09
C MET A 89 -13.33 20.68 26.96
N ARG A 90 -13.99 21.24 27.99
CA ARG A 90 -14.46 22.65 27.98
C ARG A 90 -13.35 23.70 27.89
N VAL A 91 -12.15 23.36 28.34
CA VAL A 91 -11.04 24.31 28.42
C VAL A 91 -10.13 24.11 27.23
N ARG A 92 -9.83 25.21 26.55
CA ARG A 92 -8.94 25.19 25.39
C ARG A 92 -7.54 24.86 25.86
N ALA A 93 -6.92 23.87 25.24
CA ALA A 93 -5.50 23.68 25.43
C ALA A 93 -4.77 24.90 24.85
N MET A 94 -3.63 25.26 25.43
CA MET A 94 -2.85 26.40 24.95
C MET A 94 -2.38 26.26 23.49
N GLY A 95 -2.29 25.02 22.98
CA GLY A 95 -2.03 24.73 21.57
C GLY A 95 -3.22 24.97 20.63
N GLY A 96 -4.35 25.42 21.17
CA GLY A 96 -5.55 25.74 20.41
C GLY A 96 -6.50 24.58 20.18
N TYR A 97 -6.11 23.35 20.53
CA TYR A 97 -6.92 22.14 20.48
C TYR A 97 -7.81 22.02 21.72
N TYR A 98 -8.94 21.34 21.57
CA TYR A 98 -9.72 20.85 22.69
C TYR A 98 -9.67 19.32 22.55
N TYR A 99 -9.28 18.62 23.61
CA TYR A 99 -9.02 17.17 23.63
C TYR A 99 -10.05 16.39 24.37
#